data_AF-A0A836U5T4-F1
#
_entry.id   AF-A0A836U5T4-F1
#
_cell.length_a   1.000
_cell.length_b   1.000
_cell.length_c   1.000
_cell.angle_alpha   90.00
_cell.angle_beta   90.00
_cell.angle_gamma   90.00
#
_symmetry.space_group_name_H-M   'P 1'
#
loop_
_entity.id
_entity.type
_entity.pdbx_description
1 polymer ?
#
loop_
_entity_poly.entity_id
_entity_poly.type
_entity_poly.pdbx_seq_one_letter_code
_entity_poly.pdbx_strand_id
1 'polypeptide(L)'
;MFYLTAKTSGRTVAEKTLEDMRGCGLRLKSCTITARDRICFNATSGKPCDAEFCDFALGYYDRINDAVEDTFASRDDFTRTTIEAAAR
;
A
#
# COMPACT_ATOMS: atom_id res chain seq x y z
N MET A 1 -7.71 4.04 15.27
CA MET A 1 -8.61 5.06 14.69
C MET A 1 -8.94 4.63 13.27
N PHE A 2 -10.22 4.65 12.88
CA PHE A 2 -10.62 4.32 11.51
C PHE A 2 -11.28 5.54 10.89
N TYR A 3 -10.85 5.91 9.68
CA TYR A 3 -11.45 6.98 8.89
C TYR A 3 -12.00 6.36 7.60
N LEU A 4 -13.30 6.56 7.37
CA LEU A 4 -14.02 5.98 6.25
C LEU A 4 -14.59 7.09 5.39
N THR A 5 -14.40 6.99 4.08
CA THR A 5 -14.94 7.94 3.13
C THR A 5 -15.29 7.22 1.82
N ALA A 6 -16.43 7.59 1.24
CA ALA A 6 -16.87 7.06 -0.04
C ALA A 6 -16.16 7.73 -1.24
N LYS A 7 -15.57 8.91 -1.04
CA LYS A 7 -14.98 9.71 -2.11
C LYS A 7 -13.45 9.66 -2.05
N THR A 8 -12.82 9.50 -3.22
CA THR A 8 -11.36 9.56 -3.36
C THR A 8 -10.79 10.87 -2.83
N SER A 9 -11.49 12.00 -3.02
CA SER A 9 -11.06 13.29 -2.49
C SER A 9 -10.92 13.31 -0.97
N GLY A 10 -11.81 12.63 -0.24
CA GLY A 10 -11.72 12.52 1.22
C GLY A 10 -10.48 11.74 1.66
N ARG A 11 -10.11 10.70 0.91
CA ARG A 11 -8.89 9.94 1.16
C ARG A 11 -7.65 10.82 0.96
N THR A 12 -7.59 11.56 -0.14
CA THR A 12 -6.46 12.46 -0.43
C THR A 12 -6.29 13.53 0.64
N VAL A 13 -7.39 14.13 1.13
CA VAL A 13 -7.33 15.11 2.22
C VAL A 13 -6.84 14.46 3.52
N ALA A 14 -7.29 13.25 3.85
CA ALA A 14 -6.84 12.53 5.04
C ALA A 14 -5.35 12.18 4.98
N GLU A 15 -4.87 11.67 3.84
CA GLU A 15 -3.45 11.38 3.61
C GLU A 15 -2.60 12.65 3.74
N LYS A 16 -3.02 13.75 3.12
CA LYS A 16 -2.32 15.03 3.19
C LYS A 16 -2.27 15.59 4.62
N THR A 17 -3.38 15.51 5.35
CA THR A 17 -3.44 15.97 6.75
C THR A 17 -2.45 15.20 7.62
N LEU A 18 -2.37 13.87 7.45
CA LEU A 18 -1.41 13.05 8.19
C LEU A 18 0.04 13.38 7.82
N GLU A 19 0.32 13.65 6.55
CA GLU A 19 1.63 14.13 6.11
C GLU A 19 2.00 15.47 6.76
N ASP A 20 1.09 16.44 6.75
CA ASP A 20 1.32 17.76 7.35
C ASP A 20 1.56 17.64 8.87
N MET A 21 0.78 16.80 9.56
CA MET A 21 0.98 16.52 10.98
C MET A 21 2.32 15.82 11.27
N ARG A 22 2.78 14.92 10.39
CA ARG A 22 4.12 14.31 10.52
C ARG A 22 5.22 15.36 10.39
N GLY A 23 5.05 16.34 9.51
CA GLY A 23 5.95 17.51 9.41
C GLY A 23 6.07 18.30 10.72
N CYS A 24 5.03 18.25 11.55
CA CYS A 24 4.99 18.84 12.90
C CYS A 24 5.40 17.88 14.02
N GLY A 25 5.94 16.70 13.72
CA GLY A 25 6.43 15.73 14.71
C GLY A 25 5.42 14.65 15.12
N LEU A 26 4.29 14.49 14.42
CA LEU A 26 3.38 13.36 14.66
C LEU A 26 4.11 12.04 14.38
N ARG A 27 4.10 11.14 15.37
CA ARG A 27 4.63 9.76 15.25
C ARG A 27 3.47 8.78 15.22
N LEU A 28 2.93 8.54 14.03
CA LEU A 28 1.80 7.66 13.81
C LEU A 28 1.95 6.90 12.48
N LYS A 29 1.81 5.58 12.55
CA LYS A 29 1.65 4.73 11.37
C LYS A 29 0.22 4.80 10.84
N SER A 30 0.05 5.08 9.56
CA SER A 30 -1.25 5.12 8.88
C SER A 30 -1.27 4.20 7.67
N CYS A 31 -2.41 3.55 7.40
CA CYS A 31 -2.57 2.69 6.23
C CYS A 31 -3.82 3.04 5.43
N THR A 32 -3.65 3.19 4.11
CA THR A 32 -4.74 3.36 3.16
C THR A 32 -5.06 2.00 2.53
N ILE A 33 -6.21 1.45 2.91
CA ILE A 33 -6.68 0.19 2.32
C ILE A 33 -7.08 0.44 0.86
N THR A 34 -6.37 -0.20 -0.06
CA THR A 34 -6.64 -0.16 -1.49
C THR A 34 -7.09 -1.53 -1.97
N ALA A 35 -8.15 -1.56 -2.77
CA ALA A 35 -8.64 -2.81 -3.32
C ALA A 35 -7.60 -3.47 -4.25
N ARG A 36 -7.57 -4.81 -4.24
CA ARG A 36 -6.59 -5.63 -4.97
C ARG A 36 -6.59 -5.35 -6.48
N ASP A 37 -7.78 -5.22 -7.06
CA ASP A 37 -8.01 -4.88 -8.47
C ASP A 37 -7.50 -3.49 -8.85
N ARG A 38 -7.22 -2.63 -7.86
CA ARG A 38 -6.62 -1.32 -8.10
C ARG A 38 -5.13 -1.32 -7.86
N ILE A 39 -4.63 -1.97 -6.81
CA ILE A 39 -3.20 -1.89 -6.42
C ILE A 39 -2.31 -2.91 -7.12
N CYS A 40 -2.86 -4.06 -7.57
CA CYS A 40 -2.06 -5.11 -8.17
C CYS A 40 -1.61 -4.72 -9.59
N PHE A 41 -0.32 -4.88 -9.89
CA PHE A 41 0.25 -4.63 -11.22
C PHE A 41 -0.28 -5.57 -12.30
N ASN A 42 -0.81 -6.74 -11.91
CA ASN A 42 -1.44 -7.69 -12.82
C ASN A 42 -2.93 -7.40 -13.07
N ALA A 43 -3.51 -6.35 -12.48
CA ALA A 43 -4.95 -6.14 -12.48
C ALA A 43 -5.58 -6.01 -13.89
N THR A 44 -4.84 -5.49 -14.87
CA THR A 44 -5.33 -5.28 -16.25
C THR A 44 -5.02 -6.43 -17.19
N SER A 45 -4.24 -7.44 -16.78
CA SER A 45 -3.81 -8.53 -17.67
C SER A 45 -4.87 -9.61 -17.88
N GLY A 46 -5.84 -9.70 -16.97
CA GLY A 46 -6.84 -10.78 -16.93
C GLY A 46 -6.27 -12.15 -16.56
N LYS A 47 -4.96 -12.26 -16.26
CA LYS A 47 -4.34 -13.53 -15.91
C LYS A 47 -4.68 -13.94 -14.46
N PRO A 48 -4.88 -15.24 -14.18
CA PRO A 48 -5.00 -15.74 -12.82
C PRO A 48 -3.81 -15.30 -11.97
N CYS A 49 -4.06 -15.01 -10.70
CA CYS A 49 -2.99 -14.69 -9.75
C CYS A 49 -2.43 -15.98 -9.16
N ASP A 50 -1.57 -16.62 -9.95
CA ASP A 50 -0.89 -17.87 -9.61
C ASP A 50 0.56 -17.80 -10.14
N ALA A 51 1.48 -18.54 -9.52
CA ALA A 51 2.90 -18.52 -9.89
C ALA A 51 3.17 -18.95 -11.34
N GLU A 52 2.29 -19.75 -11.95
CA GLU A 52 2.41 -20.16 -13.35
C GLU A 52 2.02 -19.03 -14.33
N PHE A 53 1.11 -18.13 -13.93
CA PHE A 53 0.50 -17.15 -14.84
C PHE A 53 0.83 -15.69 -14.52
N CYS A 54 1.34 -15.40 -13.32
CA CYS A 54 1.56 -14.05 -12.82
C CYS A 54 2.98 -13.89 -12.27
N ASP A 55 3.78 -13.06 -12.94
CA ASP A 55 5.16 -12.76 -12.54
C ASP A 55 5.24 -12.18 -11.12
N PHE A 56 4.20 -11.45 -10.69
CA PHE A 56 4.11 -10.88 -9.34
C PHE A 56 3.72 -11.91 -8.27
N ALA A 57 3.16 -13.06 -8.65
CA ALA A 57 2.83 -14.15 -7.73
C ALA A 57 4.01 -15.13 -7.55
N LEU A 58 4.85 -15.28 -8.58
CA LEU A 58 6.03 -16.13 -8.54
C LEU A 58 6.98 -15.68 -7.43
N GLY A 59 7.26 -16.53 -6.43
CA GLY A 59 8.14 -16.22 -5.29
C GLY A 59 7.57 -15.20 -4.29
N TYR A 60 6.27 -14.91 -4.34
CA TYR A 60 5.63 -13.90 -3.48
C TYR A 60 5.86 -14.14 -1.98
N TYR A 61 5.65 -15.38 -1.53
CA TYR A 61 5.79 -15.73 -0.11
C TYR A 61 7.23 -15.70 0.39
N ASP A 62 8.21 -15.83 -0.51
CA ASP A 62 9.62 -15.75 -0.15
C ASP A 62 10.03 -14.29 0.15
N ARG A 63 9.42 -13.31 -0.53
CA ARG A 63 9.78 -11.87 -0.42
C ARG A 63 8.86 -11.03 0.46
N ILE A 64 7.62 -11.50 0.73
CA ILE A 64 6.60 -10.66 1.38
C ILE A 64 7.00 -10.23 2.80
N ASN A 65 7.58 -11.13 3.60
CA ASN A 65 7.90 -10.83 5.00
C ASN A 65 8.97 -9.75 5.09
N ASP A 66 10.06 -9.89 4.33
CA ASP A 66 11.14 -8.91 4.26
C ASP A 66 10.61 -7.54 3.81
N ALA A 67 9.79 -7.51 2.75
CA ALA A 67 9.20 -6.27 2.26
C ALA A 67 8.30 -5.59 3.30
N VAL A 68 7.52 -6.37 4.07
CA VAL A 68 6.67 -5.84 5.15
C VAL A 68 7.51 -5.31 6.29
N GLU A 69 8.52 -6.03 6.74
CA GLU A 69 9.42 -5.62 7.82
C GLU A 69 10.18 -4.34 7.46
N ASP A 70 10.80 -4.30 6.28
CA ASP A 70 11.53 -3.14 5.78
C ASP A 70 10.63 -1.91 5.65
N THR A 71 9.44 -2.09 5.09
CA THR A 71 8.47 -0.98 4.94
C THR A 71 7.97 -0.49 6.29
N PHE A 72 7.70 -1.41 7.22
CA PHE A 72 7.23 -1.05 8.56
C PHE A 72 8.32 -0.34 9.38
N ALA A 73 9.58 -0.72 9.23
CA ALA A 73 10.70 -0.08 9.91
C ALA A 73 11.01 1.32 9.32
N SER A 74 10.96 1.45 8.00
CA SER A 74 11.41 2.67 7.30
C SER A 74 10.33 3.73 7.12
N ARG A 75 9.04 3.38 7.18
CA ARG A 75 7.93 4.29 6.86
C ARG A 75 6.80 4.29 7.88
N ASP A 76 6.13 5.44 7.93
CA ASP A 76 4.93 5.65 8.75
C ASP A 76 3.67 5.85 7.89
N ASP A 77 3.80 6.01 6.58
CA ASP A 77 2.75 6.30 5.61
C ASP A 77 2.53 5.14 4.62
N PHE A 78 1.67 4.18 4.96
CA PHE A 78 1.31 3.07 4.08
C PHE A 78 0.21 3.48 3.10
N THR A 79 0.51 4.47 2.26
CA THR A 79 -0.35 4.88 1.13
C THR A 79 -0.26 3.87 0.00
N ARG A 80 -1.15 3.98 -1.00
CA ARG A 80 -1.11 3.13 -2.18
C ARG A 80 0.27 3.16 -2.87
N THR A 81 0.84 4.35 -3.06
CA THR A 81 2.13 4.52 -3.74
C THR A 81 3.28 3.93 -2.94
N THR A 82 3.24 4.06 -1.61
CA THR A 82 4.22 3.42 -0.72
C THR A 82 4.18 1.90 -0.86
N ILE A 83 2.99 1.30 -0.82
CA ILE A 83 2.83 -0.16 -0.96
C ILE A 83 3.21 -0.63 -2.36
N GLU A 84 2.88 0.12 -3.41
CA GLU A 84 3.34 -0.19 -4.78
C GLU A 84 4.87 -0.12 -4.90
N ALA A 85 5.55 0.80 -4.21
CA ALA A 85 7.00 0.86 -4.22
C ALA A 85 7.65 -0.34 -3.51
N ALA A 86 7.06 -0.79 -2.38
CA ALA A 86 7.55 -1.94 -1.63
C ALA A 86 7.26 -3.30 -2.30
N ALA A 87 6.26 -3.36 -3.18
CA ALA A 87 5.82 -4.59 -3.84
C ALA A 87 6.48 -4.86 -5.20
N ARG A 88 7.37 -3.97 -5.66
CA ARG A 88 8.17 -4.14 -6.88
C ARG A 88 9.43 -4.94 -6.60
#